data_AF-A0A2S9GHS9-F1
#
_entry.id   AF-A0A2S9GHS9-F1
#
_cell.length_a   1.000
_cell.length_b   1.000
_cell.length_c   1.000
_cell.angle_alpha   90.00
_cell.angle_beta   90.00
_cell.angle_gamma   90.00
#
_symmetry.space_group_name_H-M   'P 1'
#
loop_
_entity.id
_entity.type
_entity.pdbx_description
1 polymer ?
#
loop_
_entity_poly.entity_id
_entity_poly.type
_entity_poly.pdbx_seq_one_letter_code
_entity_poly.pdbx_strand_id
1 'polypeptide(L)' 'TQWESEEAFQAWASGPAIAAHAGERANPVSTGASLLEFEVVLAVARTDSQA' A
#
# COMPACT_ATOMS: atom_id res chain seq x y z
N THR A 1 -1.57 -2.22 -0.40
CA THR A 1 -0.09 -2.33 -0.34
C THR A 1 0.26 -3.38 0.68
N GLN A 2 1.49 -3.91 0.70
CA GLN A 2 1.96 -4.85 1.73
C GLN A 2 3.30 -4.36 2.25
N TRP A 3 3.51 -4.47 3.56
CA TRP A 3 4.67 -3.93 4.26
C TRP A 3 5.14 -4.93 5.30
N GLU A 4 6.44 -4.91 5.59
CA GLU A 4 7.05 -5.78 6.61
C GLU A 4 6.63 -5.37 8.03
N SER A 5 6.38 -4.08 8.26
CA SER A 5 5.88 -3.55 9.53
C SER A 5 5.09 -2.25 9.34
N GLU A 6 4.37 -1.85 10.38
CA GLU A 6 3.62 -0.59 10.40
C GLU A 6 4.56 0.62 10.36
N GLU A 7 5.70 0.55 11.06
CA GLU A 7 6.69 1.63 11.08
C GLU A 7 7.28 1.88 9.68
N ALA A 8 7.50 0.81 8.89
CA ALA A 8 7.98 0.94 7.52
C ALA A 8 6.94 1.66 6.63
N PHE A 9 5.66 1.29 6.77
CA PHE A 9 4.57 1.98 6.08
C PHE A 9 4.49 3.45 6.48
N GLN A 10 4.53 3.76 7.79
CA GLN A 10 4.40 5.13 8.29
C GLN A 10 5.59 6.03 7.88
N ALA A 11 6.81 5.50 7.93
CA ALA A 11 8.00 6.21 7.46
C ALA A 11 7.90 6.56 5.96
N TRP A 12 7.34 5.64 5.16
CA TRP A 12 7.07 5.91 3.75
C TRP A 12 5.92 6.91 3.55
N ALA A 13 4.78 6.70 4.22
CA ALA A 13 3.54 7.46 4.05
C ALA A 13 3.72 8.94 4.45
N SER A 14 4.43 9.19 5.56
CA SER A 14 4.70 10.53 6.07
C SER A 14 5.81 11.28 5.31
N GLY A 15 6.52 10.62 4.40
CA GLY A 15 7.64 11.21 3.66
C GLY A 15 7.61 10.87 2.17
N PRO A 16 8.36 9.84 1.71
CA PRO A 16 8.51 9.50 0.29
C PRO A 16 7.20 9.37 -0.50
N ALA A 17 6.12 8.90 0.13
CA ALA A 17 4.81 8.76 -0.52
C ALA A 17 4.28 10.10 -1.02
N ILE A 18 4.44 11.17 -0.25
CA ILE A 18 3.97 12.52 -0.60
C ILE A 18 4.70 13.00 -1.85
N ALA A 19 6.03 12.85 -1.89
CA ALA A 19 6.83 13.22 -3.05
C ALA A 19 6.48 12.39 -4.29
N ALA A 20 6.22 11.09 -4.13
CA ALA A 20 5.83 10.21 -5.23
C ALA A 20 4.47 10.55 -5.86
N HIS A 21 3.58 11.21 -5.12
CA HIS A 21 2.28 11.65 -5.63
C HIS A 21 2.24 13.15 -5.99
N ALA A 22 3.35 13.88 -5.79
CA ALA A 22 3.46 15.28 -6.14
C ALA A 22 3.87 15.48 -7.61
N GLY A 23 3.67 16.70 -8.14
CA GLY A 23 4.21 17.12 -9.44
C GLY A 23 3.40 16.72 -10.68
N GLU A 24 2.38 15.86 -10.52
CA GLU A 24 1.48 15.45 -11.60
C GLU A 24 0.17 16.26 -11.62
N ARG A 25 -0.66 16.03 -12.65
CA ARG A 25 -1.92 16.77 -12.96
C ARG A 25 -2.67 17.29 -11.73
N ALA A 26 -2.97 18.59 -11.74
CA ALA A 26 -3.70 19.31 -10.69
C ALA A 26 -5.14 18.82 -10.42
N ASN A 27 -5.69 17.95 -11.28
CA ASN A 27 -7.04 17.41 -11.16
C ASN A 27 -6.97 15.89 -10.88
N PRO A 28 -6.80 15.46 -9.62
CA PRO A 28 -6.87 14.06 -9.27
C PRO A 28 -8.26 13.52 -9.64
N VAL A 29 -8.29 12.32 -10.23
CA VAL A 29 -9.54 11.66 -10.63
C VAL A 29 -10.32 11.09 -9.44
N SER A 30 -9.67 10.91 -8.29
CA SER A 30 -10.30 10.38 -7.09
C SER A 30 -11.28 11.39 -6.48
N THR A 31 -12.45 10.90 -6.08
CA THR A 31 -13.49 11.70 -5.41
C THR A 31 -13.43 11.59 -3.89
N GLY A 32 -12.56 10.72 -3.38
CA GLY A 32 -12.32 10.46 -1.96
C GLY A 32 -11.44 9.21 -1.79
N ALA A 33 -10.86 9.03 -0.61
CA ALA A 33 -10.10 7.84 -0.26
C ALA A 33 -10.24 7.52 1.23
N SER A 34 -10.26 6.23 1.56
CA SER A 34 -10.20 5.73 2.92
C SER A 34 -9.11 4.67 2.99
N LEU A 35 -8.20 4.81 3.95
CA LEU A 35 -7.19 3.81 4.22
C LEU A 35 -7.79 2.75 5.16
N LEU A 36 -7.64 1.48 4.78
CA LEU A 36 -8.01 0.35 5.62
C LEU A 36 -6.72 -0.38 5.99
N GLU A 37 -6.47 -0.54 7.28
CA GLU A 37 -5.25 -1.11 7.84
C GLU A 37 -5.52 -2.51 8.40
N PHE A 38 -4.60 -3.44 8.18
CA PHE A 38 -4.75 -4.85 8.55
C PHE A 38 -3.40 -5.46 8.91
N GLU A 39 -3.42 -6.41 9.86
CA GLU A 39 -2.30 -7.29 10.13
C GLU A 39 -2.50 -8.64 9.42
N VAL A 40 -1.45 -9.15 8.78
CA VAL A 40 -1.49 -10.46 8.12
C VAL A 40 -1.34 -11.56 9.17
N VAL A 41 -2.45 -12.21 9.51
CA VAL A 41 -2.45 -13.35 10.47
C VAL A 41 -1.98 -14.64 9.81
N LEU A 42 -2.33 -14.85 8.53
CA LEU A 42 -1.96 -16.04 7.78
C LEU A 42 -1.77 -15.70 6.30
N ALA A 43 -0.67 -16.16 5.73
CA ALA A 43 -0.39 -16.11 4.30
C ALA A 43 -0.07 -17.52 3.80
N VAL A 44 -0.94 -18.08 2.96
CA VAL A 44 -0.78 -19.43 2.39
C VAL A 44 -0.41 -19.32 0.92
N ALA A 45 0.71 -19.91 0.54
CA ALA A 45 1.10 -20.02 -0.86
C ALA A 45 0.19 -21.02 -1.58
N ARG A 46 -0.23 -20.70 -2.81
CA ARG A 46 -0.88 -21.68 -3.67
C ARG A 46 0.11 -22.79 -3.99
N THR A 47 -0.30 -24.03 -3.82
CA THR A 47 0.44 -25.19 -4.32
C THR A 47 -0.05 -25.49 -5.73
N ASP A 48 0.76 -25.24 -6.74
CA ASP A 48 0.45 -25.67 -8.10
C ASP A 48 0.74 -27.18 -8.19
N SER A 49 -0.31 -27.98 -8.02
CA SER A 49 -0.28 -29.43 -8.23
C SER A 49 -1.13 -29.78 -9.45
N GLN A 50 -0.55 -29.54 -10.63
CA GLN A 50 -0.95 -30.21 -11.88
C GLN A 50 0.24 -30.35 -12.83
N ALA A 51 0.79 -31.57 -12.88
CA ALA A 51 1.10 -32.32 -14.09
C ALA A 51 1.29 -33.79 -13.70
#